data_AF-Q0U780-F1
#
_entry.id   AF-Q0U780-F1
#
_cell.length_a   1.000
_cell.length_b   1.000
_cell.length_c   1.000
_cell.angle_alpha   90.00
_cell.angle_beta   90.00
_cell.angle_gamma   90.00
#
_symmetry.space_group_name_H-M   'P 1'
#
loop_
_entity.id
_entity.type
_entity.pdbx_description
1 polymer ?
#
loop_
_entity_poly.entity_id
_entity_poly.type
_entity_poly.pdbx_seq_one_letter_code
_entity_poly.pdbx_strand_id
1 'polypeptide(L)'
;MCFFDQHRFACGDWKWGHFRQHCAKEYRMGETCGMKLVMQTVPTGTKCKLCDKIDTKMRRRAAEVDRIGRWQREGAKFRASIDKAMEIIRNLDCEIYELSCERQRRLQAIGH
;
A
#
# COMPACT_ATOMS: atom_id res chain seq x y z
N MET A 1 -6.53 -29.45 -3.97
CA MET A 1 -5.83 -28.15 -3.89
C MET A 1 -6.18 -27.37 -5.15
N CYS A 2 -6.80 -26.22 -5.02
CA CYS A 2 -7.20 -25.41 -6.16
C CYS A 2 -6.07 -24.44 -6.54
N PHE A 3 -5.80 -24.30 -7.83
CA PHE A 3 -4.72 -23.49 -8.36
C PHE A 3 -5.23 -22.10 -8.73
N PHE A 4 -4.51 -21.06 -8.33
CA PHE A 4 -4.81 -19.66 -8.59
C PHE A 4 -3.57 -18.94 -9.07
N ASP A 5 -3.78 -17.81 -9.75
CA ASP A 5 -2.69 -16.87 -9.99
C ASP A 5 -2.34 -16.10 -8.73
N GLN A 6 -1.10 -15.62 -8.70
CA GLN A 6 -0.62 -14.62 -7.76
C GLN A 6 -0.34 -13.34 -8.53
N HIS A 7 -1.07 -12.26 -8.26
CA HIS A 7 -0.77 -10.95 -8.83
C HIS A 7 0.22 -10.22 -7.93
N ARG A 8 1.44 -9.99 -8.42
CA ARG A 8 2.51 -9.33 -7.67
C ARG A 8 2.64 -7.87 -8.09
N PHE A 9 2.50 -6.97 -7.14
CA PHE A 9 2.64 -5.52 -7.33
C PHE A 9 4.11 -5.13 -7.45
N ALA A 10 4.36 -3.94 -8.03
CA ALA A 10 5.72 -3.41 -8.21
C ALA A 10 6.50 -3.27 -6.88
N CYS A 11 5.79 -3.05 -5.77
CA CYS A 11 6.39 -2.90 -4.45
C CYS A 11 6.73 -4.24 -3.76
N GLY A 12 6.41 -5.38 -4.38
CA GLY A 12 6.62 -6.73 -3.88
C GLY A 12 5.42 -7.37 -3.17
N ASP A 13 4.44 -6.57 -2.77
CA ASP A 13 3.15 -7.04 -2.22
C ASP A 13 2.40 -7.89 -3.26
N TRP A 14 1.44 -8.72 -2.84
CA TRP A 14 0.67 -9.54 -3.77
C TRP A 14 -0.78 -9.76 -3.34
N LYS A 15 -1.59 -10.24 -4.27
CA LYS A 15 -2.96 -10.71 -4.00
C LYS A 15 -3.29 -11.93 -4.84
N TRP A 16 -4.23 -12.74 -4.38
CA TRP A 16 -4.79 -13.81 -5.20
C TRP A 16 -5.39 -13.24 -6.49
N GLY A 17 -5.02 -13.85 -7.61
CA GLY A 17 -5.51 -13.57 -8.94
C GLY A 17 -6.60 -14.56 -9.36
N HIS A 18 -6.68 -14.82 -10.66
CA HIS A 18 -7.73 -15.64 -11.25
C HIS A 18 -7.59 -17.13 -10.85
N PHE A 19 -8.72 -17.83 -10.77
CA PHE A 19 -8.73 -19.29 -10.61
C PHE A 19 -8.25 -19.98 -11.89
N ARG A 20 -7.35 -20.96 -11.78
CA ARG A 20 -6.79 -21.65 -12.94
C ARG A 20 -7.34 -23.04 -13.11
N GLN A 21 -7.26 -23.86 -12.07
CA GLN A 21 -7.54 -25.28 -12.19
C GLN A 21 -7.99 -25.90 -10.87
N HIS A 22 -8.94 -26.82 -10.95
CA HIS A 22 -9.26 -27.76 -9.88
C HIS A 22 -8.13 -28.79 -9.72
N CYS A 23 -7.89 -29.33 -8.52
CA CYS A 23 -6.94 -30.44 -8.41
C CYS A 23 -7.50 -31.72 -9.03
N ALA A 24 -6.62 -32.57 -9.53
CA ALA A 24 -6.94 -33.92 -9.98
C ALA A 24 -7.56 -34.85 -8.89
N LYS A 25 -7.51 -34.47 -7.61
CA LYS A 25 -8.04 -35.26 -6.48
C LYS A 25 -9.52 -34.98 -6.18
N GLU A 26 -10.14 -34.01 -6.84
CA GLU A 26 -11.56 -33.67 -6.66
C GLU A 26 -12.42 -34.63 -7.50
N TYR A 27 -12.99 -35.66 -6.84
CA TYR A 27 -13.87 -36.65 -7.48
C TYR A 27 -15.34 -36.23 -7.50
N ARG A 28 -15.76 -35.20 -6.74
CA ARG A 28 -17.17 -34.79 -6.61
C ARG A 28 -17.39 -33.31 -6.90
N MET A 29 -18.37 -33.02 -7.76
CA MET A 29 -18.92 -31.67 -7.92
C MET A 29 -19.62 -31.24 -6.62
N GLY A 30 -19.11 -30.20 -5.96
CA GLY A 30 -19.80 -29.53 -4.85
C GLY A 30 -19.00 -29.34 -3.56
N GLU A 31 -17.83 -29.98 -3.40
CA GLU A 31 -16.94 -29.71 -2.26
C GLU A 31 -15.82 -28.76 -2.69
N THR A 32 -15.73 -27.60 -2.04
CA THR A 32 -14.66 -26.62 -2.31
C THR A 32 -13.37 -27.13 -1.70
N CYS A 33 -12.33 -27.42 -2.50
CA CYS A 33 -11.02 -27.66 -1.92
C CYS A 33 -10.57 -26.44 -1.09
N GLY A 34 -10.43 -26.62 0.23
CA GLY A 34 -10.08 -25.55 1.17
C GLY A 34 -8.66 -24.99 1.02
N MET A 35 -7.81 -25.59 0.17
CA MET A 35 -6.41 -25.21 0.02
C MET A 35 -6.14 -24.57 -1.34
N LYS A 36 -5.63 -23.33 -1.33
CA LYS A 36 -5.24 -22.55 -2.51
C LYS A 36 -3.73 -22.65 -2.76
N LEU A 37 -3.35 -22.93 -4.00
CA LEU A 37 -1.96 -22.96 -4.44
C LEU A 37 -1.72 -21.93 -5.54
N VAL A 38 -0.49 -21.42 -5.61
CA VAL A 38 -0.06 -20.53 -6.69
C VAL A 38 0.34 -21.38 -7.90
N MET A 39 -0.23 -21.09 -9.06
CA MET A 39 0.16 -21.69 -10.35
C MET A 39 1.09 -20.77 -11.14
N GLN A 40 0.74 -19.48 -11.22
CA GLN A 40 1.53 -18.49 -11.92
C GLN A 40 1.59 -17.19 -11.14
N THR A 41 2.78 -16.60 -11.03
CA THR A 41 2.94 -15.22 -10.54
C THR A 41 2.92 -14.25 -11.72
N VAL A 42 1.93 -13.38 -11.75
CA VAL A 42 1.74 -12.36 -12.78
C VAL A 42 2.18 -11.01 -12.22
N PRO A 43 3.24 -10.37 -12.76
CA PRO A 43 3.61 -9.02 -12.35
C PRO A 43 2.57 -8.03 -12.86
N THR A 44 2.01 -7.21 -11.97
CA THR A 44 0.98 -6.23 -12.37
C THR A 44 1.55 -4.95 -12.94
N GLY A 45 2.83 -4.65 -12.69
CA GLY A 45 3.47 -3.37 -13.03
C GLY A 45 2.92 -2.15 -12.28
N THR A 46 1.92 -2.34 -11.41
CA THR A 46 1.23 -1.27 -10.69
C THR A 46 1.62 -1.22 -9.21
N LYS A 47 1.43 -0.06 -8.59
CA LYS A 47 1.54 0.10 -7.14
C LYS A 47 0.40 -0.62 -6.45
N CYS A 48 0.66 -1.12 -5.24
CA CYS A 48 -0.41 -1.61 -4.39
C CYS A 48 -1.16 -0.43 -3.75
N LYS A 49 -2.39 -0.67 -3.29
CA LYS A 49 -3.23 0.36 -2.64
C LYS A 49 -2.54 1.04 -1.46
N LEU A 50 -1.67 0.32 -0.74
CA LEU A 50 -0.94 0.87 0.39
C LEU A 50 0.12 1.88 -0.06
N CYS A 51 0.87 1.54 -1.12
CA CYS A 51 1.82 2.47 -1.75
C CYS A 51 1.11 3.71 -2.31
N ASP A 52 -0.05 3.55 -2.98
CA ASP A 52 -0.82 4.69 -3.49
C ASP A 52 -1.28 5.64 -2.36
N LYS A 53 -1.65 5.09 -1.20
CA LYS A 53 -1.98 5.89 0.00
C LYS A 53 -0.76 6.64 0.53
N ILE A 54 0.40 5.98 0.64
CA ILE A 54 1.65 6.61 1.07
C ILE A 54 2.01 7.77 0.13
N ASP A 55 1.98 7.55 -1.18
CA ASP A 55 2.30 8.59 -2.18
C ASP A 55 1.36 9.79 -2.11
N THR A 56 0.07 9.54 -1.86
CA THR A 56 -0.91 10.62 -1.70
C THR A 56 -0.61 11.46 -0.47
N LYS A 57 -0.24 10.84 0.65
CA LYS A 57 0.16 11.55 1.86
C LYS A 57 1.49 12.29 1.68
N MET A 58 2.46 11.69 1.01
CA MET A 58 3.73 12.32 0.65
C MET A 58 3.54 13.59 -0.17
N ARG A 59 2.70 13.53 -1.20
CA ARG A 59 2.36 14.71 -2.02
C ARG A 59 1.67 15.80 -1.20
N ARG A 60 0.73 15.42 -0.32
CA ARG A 60 0.06 16.38 0.58
C ARG A 60 1.05 17.02 1.56
N ARG A 61 1.97 16.25 2.11
CA ARG A 61 3.03 16.73 2.99
C ARG A 61 3.93 17.73 2.27
N ALA A 62 4.39 17.41 1.06
CA ALA A 62 5.21 18.30 0.25
C ALA A 62 4.48 19.64 -0.02
N ALA A 63 3.19 19.59 -0.34
CA ALA A 63 2.40 20.80 -0.55
C ALA A 63 2.29 21.68 0.71
N GLU A 64 2.21 21.11 1.91
CA GLU A 64 2.23 21.87 3.17
C GLU A 64 3.61 22.46 3.47
N VAL A 65 4.69 21.72 3.19
CA VAL A 65 6.07 22.23 3.29
C VAL A 65 6.26 23.44 2.37
N ASP A 66 5.84 23.34 1.12
CA ASP A 66 5.92 24.44 0.16
C ASP A 66 5.07 25.64 0.59
N ARG A 67 3.91 25.39 1.21
CA ARG A 67 3.04 26.44 1.76
C ARG A 67 3.73 27.19 2.89
N ILE A 68 4.37 26.49 3.83
CA ILE A 68 5.16 27.09 4.90
C ILE A 68 6.33 27.90 4.33
N GLY A 69 7.07 27.35 3.36
CA GLY A 69 8.20 28.04 2.75
C GLY A 69 7.82 29.32 2.00
N ARG A 70 6.59 29.44 1.50
CA ARG A 70 6.05 30.70 0.97
C ARG A 70 5.73 31.69 2.10
N TRP A 71 4.99 31.26 3.11
CA TRP A 71 4.58 32.13 4.21
C TRP A 71 5.73 32.65 5.07
N GLN A 72 6.78 31.85 5.28
CA GLN A 72 7.96 32.28 6.01
C GLN A 72 8.67 33.48 5.35
N ARG A 73 8.58 33.61 4.01
CA ARG A 73 9.14 34.75 3.26
C ARG A 73 8.33 36.04 3.43
N GLU A 74 7.06 35.94 3.80
CA GLU A 74 6.17 37.09 4.04
C GLU A 74 6.24 37.60 5.50
N GLY A 75 7.13 37.05 6.32
CA GLY A 75 7.39 37.49 7.69
C GLY A 75 6.37 36.97 8.72
N ALA A 76 6.15 37.74 9.79
CA ALA A 76 5.37 37.29 10.95
C ALA A 76 3.85 37.17 10.72
N LYS A 77 3.34 37.63 9.56
CA LYS A 77 1.91 37.69 9.23
C LYS A 77 1.20 36.33 9.30
N PHE A 78 1.91 35.25 9.00
CA PHE A 78 1.32 33.90 8.86
C PHE A 78 1.67 32.96 10.01
N ARG A 79 2.11 33.46 11.16
CA ARG A 79 2.61 32.59 12.25
C ARG A 79 1.60 31.50 12.66
N ALA A 80 0.34 31.86 12.90
CA ALA A 80 -0.71 30.89 13.22
C ALA A 80 -0.99 29.89 12.08
N SER A 81 -0.92 30.32 10.82
CA SER A 81 -1.11 29.45 9.66
C SER A 81 0.06 28.46 9.49
N ILE A 82 1.28 28.93 9.76
CA ILE A 82 2.50 28.13 9.76
C ILE A 82 2.41 27.08 10.89
N ASP A 83 2.01 27.46 12.10
CA ASP A 83 1.84 26.54 13.23
C ASP A 83 0.85 25.42 12.91
N LYS A 84 -0.30 25.76 12.32
CA LYS A 84 -1.30 24.77 11.87
C LYS A 84 -0.76 23.86 10.76
N ALA A 85 -0.03 24.41 9.79
CA ALA A 85 0.57 23.61 8.72
C ALA A 85 1.65 22.65 9.26
N MET A 86 2.43 23.07 10.26
CA MET A 86 3.40 22.21 10.94
C MET A 86 2.72 21.05 11.68
N GLU A 87 1.58 21.29 12.32
CA GLU A 87 0.78 20.22 12.94
C GLU A 87 0.27 19.21 11.89
N ILE A 88 -0.23 19.71 10.75
CA ILE A 88 -0.67 18.85 9.65
C ILE A 88 0.51 17.99 9.13
N ILE A 89 1.70 18.57 8.97
CA ILE A 89 2.90 17.84 8.54
C ILE A 89 3.25 16.74 9.55
N ARG A 90 3.24 17.04 10.85
CA ARG A 90 3.52 16.04 11.90
C ARG A 90 2.54 14.88 11.83
N ASN A 91 1.25 15.16 11.69
CA ASN A 91 0.23 14.11 11.56
C ASN A 91 0.43 13.28 10.29
N LEU A 92 0.73 13.92 9.15
CA LEU A 92 1.04 13.22 7.91
C LEU A 92 2.28 12.33 8.04
N ASP A 93 3.32 12.81 8.73
CA ASP A 93 4.56 12.05 8.97
C ASP A 93 4.30 10.80 9.81
N CYS A 94 3.50 10.89 10.87
CA CYS A 94 3.08 9.74 11.66
C CYS A 94 2.31 8.73 10.80
N GLU A 95 1.30 9.17 10.05
CA GLU A 95 0.49 8.30 9.19
C GLU A 95 1.32 7.63 8.10
N ILE A 96 2.24 8.37 7.47
CA ILE A 96 3.19 7.84 6.49
C ILE A 96 4.03 6.73 7.11
N TYR A 97 4.55 6.96 8.32
CA TYR A 97 5.42 6.03 9.01
C TYR A 97 4.66 4.73 9.32
N GLU A 98 3.45 4.84 9.87
CA GLU A 98 2.59 3.69 10.16
C GLU A 98 2.29 2.85 8.91
N LEU A 99 1.91 3.50 7.80
CA LEU A 99 1.66 2.83 6.53
C LEU A 99 2.94 2.17 5.97
N SER A 100 4.10 2.79 6.17
CA SER A 100 5.39 2.25 5.74
C SER A 100 5.78 1.02 6.57
N CYS A 101 5.54 1.04 7.88
CA CYS A 101 5.70 -0.12 8.75
C CYS A 101 4.74 -1.24 8.37
N GLU A 102 3.48 -0.93 8.07
CA GLU A 102 2.51 -1.92 7.57
C GLU A 102 2.99 -2.55 6.26
N ARG A 103 3.50 -1.74 5.33
CA ARG A 103 4.06 -2.24 4.07
C ARG A 103 5.19 -3.22 4.34
N GLN A 104 6.11 -2.88 5.26
CA GLN A 104 7.23 -3.74 5.61
C GLN A 104 6.77 -5.06 6.24
N ARG A 105 5.78 -5.01 7.15
CA ARG A 105 5.20 -6.22 7.76
C ARG A 105 4.58 -7.14 6.71
N ARG A 106 3.82 -6.58 5.77
CA ARG A 106 3.22 -7.36 4.67
C ARG A 106 4.31 -8.05 3.85
N LEU A 107 5.39 -7.35 3.52
CA LEU A 107 6.51 -7.91 2.77
C LEU A 107 7.23 -9.04 3.51
N GLN A 108 7.40 -8.93 4.83
CA GLN A 108 8.02 -9.98 5.65
C GLN A 108 7.12 -11.21 5.80
N ALA A 109 5.81 -11.02 5.90
CA ALA A 109 4.84 -12.12 5.97
C ALA A 109 4.80 -13.00 4.71
N ILE A 110 5.37 -12.53 3.60
CA ILE A 110 5.38 -13.25 2.30
C ILE A 110 6.48 -14.34 2.26
N GLY A 111 7.29 -14.48 3.32
CA GLY A 111 8.38 -15.45 3.41
C GLY A 111 8.18 -16.63 4.38
N HIS A 112 6.98 -16.85 4.92
CA HIS A 112 6.65 -17.96 5.82
C HIS A 112 5.52 -18.84 5.28
#